data_AF-D0UPF6-F1
#
_entry.id   AF-D0UPF6-F1
#
_cell.length_a   1.000
_cell.length_b   1.000
_cell.length_c   1.000
_cell.angle_alpha   90.00
_cell.angle_beta   90.00
_cell.angle_gamma   90.00
#
_symmetry.space_group_name_H-M   'P 1'
#
loop_
_entity.id
_entity.type
_entity.pdbx_description
1 polymer ?
#
loop_
_entity_poly.entity_id
_entity_poly.type
_entity_poly.pdbx_seq_one_letter_code
_entity_poly.pdbx_strand_id
1 'polypeptide(L)'
;KKHSAILSAPQTDEKVKQELDDMMADIKKTASRVRTKLKVMEQNIEQMEQTNKSSADFRIRKTQHSMLSQKFVEVMTDYNKTQTDYRERCKARIQRQLEITGKVTTNEELEEMLESGNPAIFTQGIIMDTQAAKQTLADIEARHADIMKLESSIREL
;
A
#
# COMPACT_ATOMS: atom_id res chain seq x y z
N LYS A 1 2.02 0.51 -12.70
CA LYS A 1 2.61 1.54 -13.60
C LYS A 1 3.03 2.82 -12.85
N LYS A 2 2.16 3.46 -12.04
CA LYS A 2 2.53 4.67 -11.27
C LYS A 2 3.66 4.45 -10.26
N HIS A 3 3.58 3.40 -9.43
CA HIS A 3 4.67 2.99 -8.55
C HIS A 3 6.04 2.93 -9.25
N SER A 4 6.09 2.36 -10.46
CA SER A 4 7.33 2.30 -11.24
C SER A 4 7.80 3.68 -11.72
N ALA A 5 6.88 4.57 -12.11
CA ALA A 5 7.22 5.92 -12.56
C ALA A 5 7.82 6.75 -11.41
N ILE A 6 7.24 6.65 -10.22
CA ILE A 6 7.74 7.28 -9.01
C ILE A 6 9.14 6.73 -8.65
N LEU A 7 9.33 5.41 -8.74
CA LEU A 7 10.62 4.79 -8.44
C LEU A 7 11.70 5.03 -9.50
N SER A 8 11.34 5.37 -10.74
CA SER A 8 12.30 5.59 -11.83
C SER A 8 12.94 6.98 -11.83
N ALA A 9 12.40 7.93 -11.07
CA ALA A 9 12.91 9.29 -11.01
C ALA A 9 13.52 9.62 -9.62
N PRO A 10 14.63 10.38 -9.57
CA PRO A 10 15.19 10.90 -8.32
C PRO A 10 14.34 12.03 -7.72
N GLN A 11 13.59 12.75 -8.55
CA GLN A 11 12.52 13.65 -8.12
C GLN A 11 11.23 13.24 -8.80
N THR A 12 10.21 12.98 -8.00
CA THR A 12 8.92 12.50 -8.46
C THR A 12 8.05 13.65 -8.90
N ASP A 13 7.43 13.52 -10.08
CA ASP A 13 6.43 14.47 -10.54
C ASP A 13 5.23 14.46 -9.57
N GLU A 14 4.91 15.62 -8.99
CA GLU A 14 3.81 15.77 -8.04
C GLU A 14 2.47 15.34 -8.65
N LYS A 15 2.30 15.50 -9.96
CA LYS A 15 1.13 15.02 -10.68
C LYS A 15 1.00 13.50 -10.61
N VAL A 16 2.10 12.78 -10.78
CA VAL A 16 2.12 11.31 -10.72
C VAL A 16 1.81 10.82 -9.31
N LYS A 17 2.27 11.56 -8.29
CA LYS A 17 1.97 11.29 -6.88
C LYS A 17 0.49 11.50 -6.57
N GLN A 18 -0.07 12.63 -6.99
CA GLN A 18 -1.50 12.91 -6.83
C GLN A 18 -2.37 11.85 -7.52
N GLU A 19 -2.03 11.45 -8.74
CA GLU A 19 -2.77 10.40 -9.45
C GLU A 19 -2.70 9.04 -8.74
N LEU A 20 -1.58 8.71 -8.09
CA LEU A 20 -1.48 7.50 -7.26
C LEU A 20 -2.40 7.60 -6.03
N ASP A 21 -2.43 8.77 -5.39
CA ASP A 21 -3.26 9.03 -4.22
C ASP A 21 -4.75 8.92 -4.52
N ASP A 22 -5.17 9.50 -5.64
CA ASP A 22 -6.56 9.43 -6.11
C ASP A 22 -6.95 7.98 -6.39
N MET A 23 -6.07 7.19 -7.02
CA MET A 23 -6.32 5.76 -7.26
C MET A 23 -6.43 4.96 -5.96
N MET A 24 -5.58 5.22 -4.96
CA MET A 24 -5.66 4.54 -3.66
C MET A 24 -6.98 4.88 -2.94
N ALA A 25 -7.40 6.15 -2.98
CA ALA A 25 -8.67 6.58 -2.41
C ALA A 25 -9.88 5.92 -3.10
N ASP A 26 -9.86 5.83 -4.43
CA ASP A 26 -10.92 5.20 -5.22
C ASP A 26 -11.00 3.69 -4.97
N ILE A 27 -9.85 3.01 -4.84
CA ILE A 27 -9.79 1.59 -4.46
C ILE A 27 -10.43 1.40 -3.09
N LYS A 28 -10.03 2.19 -2.08
CA LYS A 28 -10.59 2.12 -0.72
C LYS A 28 -12.10 2.33 -0.72
N LYS A 29 -12.58 3.38 -1.41
CA LYS A 29 -14.01 3.69 -1.53
C LYS A 29 -14.78 2.55 -2.19
N THR A 30 -14.24 1.98 -3.27
CA THR A 30 -14.89 0.90 -4.00
C THR A 30 -14.89 -0.40 -3.22
N ALA A 31 -13.77 -0.75 -2.56
CA ALA A 31 -13.66 -1.92 -1.69
C ALA A 31 -14.66 -1.87 -0.53
N SER A 32 -14.80 -0.71 0.13
CA SER A 32 -15.80 -0.50 1.17
C SER A 32 -17.22 -0.74 0.65
N ARG A 33 -17.57 -0.19 -0.52
CA ARG A 33 -18.89 -0.41 -1.14
C ARG A 33 -19.15 -1.87 -1.48
N VAL A 34 -18.16 -2.59 -2.00
CA VAL A 34 -18.27 -4.02 -2.31
C VAL A 34 -18.48 -4.82 -1.03
N ARG A 35 -17.69 -4.56 0.02
CA ARG A 35 -17.83 -5.20 1.33
C ARG A 35 -19.22 -4.99 1.93
N THR A 36 -19.76 -3.77 1.89
CA THR A 36 -21.13 -3.49 2.36
C THR A 36 -22.16 -4.28 1.56
N LYS A 37 -22.05 -4.33 0.23
CA LYS A 37 -23.00 -5.08 -0.61
C LYS A 37 -22.94 -6.58 -0.37
N LEU A 38 -21.74 -7.16 -0.23
CA LEU A 38 -21.56 -8.56 0.11
C LEU A 38 -22.19 -8.89 1.46
N LYS A 39 -21.99 -8.04 2.48
CA LYS A 39 -22.63 -8.20 3.79
C LYS A 39 -24.15 -8.17 3.73
N VAL A 40 -24.73 -7.28 2.91
CA VAL A 40 -26.19 -7.27 2.69
C VAL A 40 -26.65 -8.56 1.98
N MET A 41 -25.89 -9.08 1.03
CA MET A 41 -26.21 -10.36 0.38
C MET A 41 -26.17 -11.52 1.39
N GLU A 42 -25.15 -11.58 2.23
CA GLU A 42 -25.00 -12.56 3.31
C GLU A 42 -26.22 -12.56 4.25
N GLN A 43 -26.60 -11.39 4.77
CA GLN A 43 -27.78 -11.25 5.65
C GLN A 43 -29.08 -11.72 4.98
N ASN A 44 -29.27 -11.42 3.70
CA ASN A 44 -30.44 -11.90 2.95
C ASN A 44 -30.41 -13.43 2.78
N ILE A 45 -29.25 -14.02 2.55
CA ILE A 45 -29.10 -15.48 2.46
C ILE A 45 -29.43 -16.15 3.79
N GLU A 46 -28.95 -15.60 4.91
CA GLU A 46 -29.25 -16.11 6.27
C GLU A 46 -30.75 -16.08 6.58
N GLN A 47 -31.46 -15.01 6.18
CA GLN A 47 -32.91 -14.91 6.34
C GLN A 47 -33.67 -15.93 5.47
N MET A 48 -33.25 -16.09 4.21
CA MET A 48 -33.84 -17.09 3.31
C MET A 48 -33.54 -18.53 3.77
N GLU A 49 -32.42 -18.75 4.44
CA GLU A 49 -32.11 -20.05 5.01
C GLU A 49 -33.15 -20.46 6.05
N GLN A 50 -33.69 -19.54 6.84
CA GLN A 50 -34.71 -19.90 7.84
C GLN A 50 -36.08 -20.23 7.24
N THR A 51 -36.37 -19.77 6.02
CA THR A 51 -37.72 -19.78 5.45
C THR A 51 -37.86 -20.58 4.15
N ASN A 52 -36.78 -20.75 3.36
CA ASN A 52 -36.89 -21.24 1.98
C ASN A 52 -35.62 -21.91 1.40
N LYS A 53 -34.99 -22.81 2.19
CA LYS A 53 -33.70 -23.48 1.88
C LYS A 53 -33.64 -24.26 0.56
N SER A 54 -34.76 -24.80 0.09
CA SER A 54 -34.80 -25.68 -1.10
C SER A 54 -35.03 -24.92 -2.41
N SER A 55 -35.29 -23.61 -2.34
CA SER A 55 -35.60 -22.80 -3.51
C SER A 55 -34.39 -22.62 -4.44
N ALA A 56 -34.66 -22.56 -5.75
CA ALA A 56 -33.62 -22.28 -6.74
C ALA A 56 -33.00 -20.88 -6.52
N ASP A 57 -33.81 -19.89 -6.14
CA ASP A 57 -33.34 -18.54 -5.83
C ASP A 57 -32.33 -18.52 -4.67
N PHE A 58 -32.60 -19.25 -3.59
CA PHE A 58 -31.65 -19.40 -2.48
C PHE A 58 -30.30 -19.96 -2.94
N ARG A 59 -30.32 -21.05 -3.73
CA ARG A 59 -29.09 -21.66 -4.25
C ARG A 59 -28.31 -20.70 -5.14
N ILE A 60 -29.00 -19.99 -6.05
CA ILE A 60 -28.39 -19.01 -6.95
C ILE A 60 -27.71 -17.90 -6.12
N ARG A 61 -28.41 -17.32 -5.14
CA ARG A 61 -27.87 -16.26 -4.29
C ARG A 61 -26.65 -16.73 -3.50
N LYS A 62 -26.71 -17.92 -2.91
CA LYS A 62 -25.59 -18.52 -2.15
C LYS A 62 -24.36 -18.72 -3.03
N THR A 63 -24.53 -19.28 -4.23
CA THR A 63 -23.43 -19.46 -5.19
C THR A 63 -22.85 -18.12 -5.65
N GLN A 64 -23.70 -17.15 -6.00
CA GLN A 64 -23.25 -15.82 -6.44
C GLN A 64 -22.48 -15.09 -5.33
N HIS A 65 -22.99 -15.11 -4.09
CA HIS A 65 -22.29 -14.53 -2.94
C HIS A 65 -20.91 -15.17 -2.76
N SER A 66 -20.83 -16.50 -2.76
CA SER A 66 -19.54 -17.21 -2.61
C SER A 66 -18.54 -16.84 -3.70
N MET A 67 -18.97 -16.80 -4.97
CA MET A 67 -18.10 -16.43 -6.09
C MET A 67 -17.62 -14.98 -6.02
N LEU A 68 -18.52 -14.05 -5.70
CA LEU A 68 -18.18 -12.63 -5.59
C LEU A 68 -17.25 -12.36 -4.40
N SER A 69 -17.48 -13.01 -3.26
CA SER A 69 -16.61 -12.91 -2.08
C SER A 69 -15.22 -13.47 -2.36
N GLN A 70 -15.11 -14.60 -3.06
CA GLN A 70 -13.81 -15.16 -3.44
C GLN A 70 -13.04 -14.21 -4.37
N LYS A 71 -13.69 -13.68 -5.41
CA LYS A 71 -13.08 -12.69 -6.32
C LYS A 71 -12.66 -11.41 -5.60
N PHE A 72 -13.46 -10.95 -4.64
CA PHE A 72 -13.13 -9.77 -3.86
C PHE A 72 -11.87 -9.99 -3.02
N VAL A 73 -11.76 -11.13 -2.33
CA VAL A 73 -10.56 -11.50 -1.58
C VAL A 73 -9.34 -11.57 -2.50
N GLU A 74 -9.46 -12.26 -3.64
CA GLU A 74 -8.38 -12.38 -4.63
C GLU A 74 -7.83 -11.00 -5.06
N VAL A 75 -8.71 -10.09 -5.50
CA VAL A 75 -8.31 -8.75 -5.93
C VAL A 75 -7.69 -7.94 -4.79
N MET A 76 -8.21 -8.05 -3.57
CA MET A 76 -7.65 -7.34 -2.41
C MET A 76 -6.30 -7.92 -1.98
N THR A 77 -6.08 -9.22 -2.13
CA THR A 77 -4.78 -9.86 -1.92
C THR A 77 -3.76 -9.38 -2.96
N ASP A 78 -4.13 -9.31 -4.23
CA ASP A 78 -3.25 -8.79 -5.29
C ASP A 78 -2.91 -7.32 -5.08
N TYR A 79 -3.89 -6.53 -4.63
CA TYR A 79 -3.67 -5.13 -4.24
C TYR A 79 -2.67 -5.03 -3.07
N ASN A 80 -2.86 -5.80 -2.00
CA ASN A 80 -1.94 -5.80 -0.85
C ASN A 80 -0.53 -6.21 -1.27
N LYS A 81 -0.39 -7.26 -2.08
CA LYS A 81 0.89 -7.70 -2.64
C LYS A 81 1.57 -6.58 -3.43
N THR A 82 0.82 -5.87 -4.28
CA THR A 82 1.35 -4.74 -5.06
C THR A 82 1.87 -3.62 -4.15
N GLN A 83 1.18 -3.35 -3.05
CA GLN A 83 1.62 -2.35 -2.08
C GLN A 83 2.86 -2.80 -1.32
N THR A 84 2.90 -4.04 -0.82
CA THR A 84 4.09 -4.60 -0.15
C THR A 84 5.30 -4.58 -1.07
N ASP A 85 5.15 -4.98 -2.34
CA ASP A 85 6.23 -4.92 -3.33
C ASP A 85 6.72 -3.48 -3.56
N TYR A 86 5.84 -2.48 -3.49
CA TYR A 86 6.22 -1.07 -3.59
C TYR A 86 6.98 -0.59 -2.35
N ARG A 87 6.51 -0.97 -1.15
CA ARG A 87 7.20 -0.68 0.12
C ARG A 87 8.65 -1.16 0.09
N GLU A 88 8.85 -2.42 -0.28
CA GLU A 88 10.19 -3.03 -0.32
C GLU A 88 11.11 -2.33 -1.33
N ARG A 89 10.56 -1.88 -2.47
CA ARG A 89 11.34 -1.08 -3.44
C ARG A 89 11.70 0.30 -2.91
N CYS A 90 10.81 0.96 -2.16
CA CYS A 90 11.13 2.21 -1.48
C CYS A 90 12.23 2.00 -0.43
N LYS A 91 12.12 0.95 0.39
CA LYS A 91 13.14 0.55 1.37
C LYS A 91 14.50 0.32 0.71
N ALA A 92 14.55 -0.48 -0.35
CA ALA A 92 15.78 -0.75 -1.10
C ALA A 92 16.40 0.53 -1.71
N ARG A 93 15.58 1.50 -2.13
CA ARG A 93 16.08 2.81 -2.59
C ARG A 93 16.71 3.60 -1.45
N ILE A 94 16.08 3.64 -0.27
CA ILE A 94 16.64 4.32 0.91
C ILE A 94 17.99 3.69 1.28
N GLN A 95 18.07 2.35 1.34
CA GLN A 95 19.30 1.63 1.63
C GLN A 95 20.43 2.02 0.67
N ARG A 96 20.15 2.01 -0.64
CA ARG A 96 21.13 2.42 -1.66
C ARG A 96 21.58 3.86 -1.49
N GLN A 97 20.68 4.78 -1.12
CA GLN A 97 21.02 6.18 -0.88
C GLN A 97 21.91 6.35 0.36
N LEU A 98 21.66 5.60 1.43
CA LEU A 98 22.53 5.57 2.61
C LEU A 98 23.93 5.06 2.27
N GLU A 99 24.04 3.99 1.48
CA GLU A 99 25.32 3.45 1.01
C GLU A 99 26.13 4.46 0.18
N ILE A 100 25.47 5.24 -0.68
CA ILE A 100 26.12 6.32 -1.47
C ILE A 100 26.73 7.38 -0.55
N THR A 101 26.10 7.65 0.59
CA THR A 101 26.63 8.58 1.60
C THR A 101 27.67 7.95 2.53
N GLY A 102 28.05 6.69 2.30
CA GLY A 102 29.04 5.96 3.09
C GLY A 102 28.49 5.32 4.36
N LYS A 103 27.17 5.30 4.55
CA LYS A 103 26.51 4.63 5.68
C LYS A 103 26.02 3.26 5.24
N VAL A 104 26.77 2.22 5.61
CA VAL A 104 26.33 0.83 5.44
C VAL A 104 25.23 0.57 6.48
N THR A 105 24.10 0.01 6.04
CA THR A 105 22.94 -0.24 6.90
C THR A 105 22.34 -1.58 6.54
N THR A 106 22.20 -2.44 7.55
CA THR A 106 21.55 -3.75 7.40
C THR A 106 20.04 -3.61 7.19
N ASN A 107 19.38 -4.69 6.78
CA ASN A 107 17.93 -4.65 6.56
C ASN A 107 17.15 -4.42 7.86
N GLU A 108 17.67 -4.96 8.97
CA GLU A 108 17.10 -4.87 10.30
C GLU A 108 17.27 -3.44 10.83
N GLU A 109 18.48 -2.87 10.77
CA GLU A 109 18.72 -1.48 11.16
C GLU A 109 17.88 -0.50 10.34
N LEU A 110 17.73 -0.74 9.04
CA LEU A 110 16.90 0.10 8.19
C LEU A 110 15.42 0.02 8.58
N GLU A 111 14.94 -1.15 8.99
CA GLU A 111 13.57 -1.32 9.47
C GLU A 111 13.35 -0.55 10.77
N GLU A 112 14.27 -0.65 11.74
CA GLU A 112 14.22 0.12 12.98
C GLU A 112 14.22 1.64 12.71
N MET A 113 15.00 2.09 11.72
CA MET A 113 15.02 3.48 11.29
C MET A 113 13.67 3.94 10.73
N LEU A 114 13.01 3.10 9.93
CA LEU A 114 11.67 3.38 9.40
C LEU A 114 10.61 3.42 10.51
N GLU A 115 10.66 2.46 11.44
CA GLU A 115 9.72 2.36 12.56
C GLU A 115 9.88 3.50 13.59
N SER A 116 11.07 4.09 13.68
CA SER A 116 11.35 5.21 14.59
C SER A 116 10.48 6.44 14.33
N GLY A 117 9.94 6.59 13.11
CA GLY A 117 9.13 7.73 12.69
C GLY A 117 9.88 9.07 12.71
N ASN A 118 11.20 9.06 12.90
CA ASN A 118 12.05 10.25 12.97
C ASN A 118 12.92 10.38 11.71
N PRO A 119 12.55 11.24 10.74
CA PRO A 119 13.32 11.42 9.51
C PRO A 119 14.78 11.84 9.75
N ALA A 120 15.08 12.49 10.88
CA ALA A 120 16.44 12.91 11.21
C ALA A 120 17.40 11.72 11.41
N ILE A 121 16.89 10.52 11.70
CA ILE A 121 17.74 9.32 11.88
C ILE A 121 18.51 8.96 10.59
N PHE A 122 17.95 9.30 9.43
CA PHE A 122 18.60 9.12 8.14
C PHE A 122 19.74 10.12 7.92
N THR A 123 19.66 11.31 8.53
CA THR A 123 20.68 12.38 8.40
C THR A 123 21.84 12.27 9.37
N GLN A 124 21.70 11.47 10.42
CA GLN A 124 22.68 11.41 11.50
C GLN A 124 24.01 10.83 11.00
N GLY A 125 25.04 11.67 10.97
CA GLY A 125 26.40 11.32 10.52
C GLY A 125 26.69 11.59 9.04
N ILE A 126 25.74 12.13 8.27
CA ILE A 126 25.96 12.49 6.86
C ILE A 126 26.48 13.93 6.77
N ILE A 127 27.63 14.13 6.15
CA ILE A 127 28.21 15.46 5.89
C ILE A 127 27.40 16.13 4.77
N MET A 128 26.58 17.13 5.12
CA MET A 128 25.66 17.83 4.20
C MET A 128 26.32 18.93 3.34
N ASP A 129 27.65 18.95 3.28
CA ASP A 129 28.41 20.04 2.65
C ASP A 129 28.38 19.98 1.11
N THR A 130 27.97 18.84 0.55
CA THR A 130 27.87 18.66 -0.90
C THR A 130 26.42 18.74 -1.38
N GLN A 131 26.22 19.29 -2.59
CA GLN A 131 24.92 19.28 -3.26
C GLN A 131 24.39 17.85 -3.47
N ALA A 132 25.30 16.89 -3.69
CA ALA A 132 24.96 15.48 -3.81
C ALA A 132 24.35 14.92 -2.51
N ALA A 133 24.95 15.19 -1.34
CA ALA A 133 24.41 14.75 -0.05
C ALA A 133 23.01 15.32 0.23
N LYS A 134 22.78 16.59 -0.14
CA LYS A 134 21.46 17.22 -0.02
C LYS A 134 20.41 16.56 -0.92
N GLN A 135 20.79 16.19 -2.14
CA GLN A 135 19.89 15.52 -3.08
C GLN A 135 19.54 14.10 -2.61
N THR A 136 20.54 13.35 -2.13
CA THR A 136 20.33 12.03 -1.53
C THR A 136 19.36 12.10 -0.36
N LEU A 137 19.52 13.09 0.52
CA LEU A 137 18.61 13.28 1.64
C LEU A 137 17.17 13.53 1.20
N ALA A 138 16.98 14.45 0.24
CA ALA A 138 15.64 14.74 -0.29
C ALA A 138 14.97 13.48 -0.90
N ASP A 139 15.74 12.59 -1.53
CA ASP A 139 15.23 11.32 -2.04
C ASP A 139 14.82 10.39 -0.87
N ILE A 140 15.66 10.25 0.16
CA ILE A 140 15.34 9.45 1.35
C ILE A 140 14.06 9.92 2.02
N GLU A 141 13.92 11.23 2.26
CA GLU A 141 12.72 11.81 2.87
C GLU A 141 11.47 11.56 2.02
N ALA A 142 11.57 11.72 0.70
CA ALA A 142 10.48 11.45 -0.22
C ALA A 142 10.06 9.98 -0.23
N ARG A 143 11.02 9.03 -0.23
CA ARG A 143 10.74 7.59 -0.17
C ARG A 143 10.16 7.19 1.20
N HIS A 144 10.65 7.77 2.29
CA HIS A 144 10.11 7.54 3.63
C HIS A 144 8.66 8.02 3.74
N ALA A 145 8.35 9.21 3.24
CA ALA A 145 6.98 9.73 3.20
C ALA A 145 6.04 8.80 2.41
N ASP A 146 6.51 8.24 1.29
CA ASP A 146 5.75 7.27 0.51
C ASP A 146 5.48 5.97 1.29
N ILE A 147 6.47 5.45 2.05
CA ILE A 147 6.28 4.28 2.93
C ILE A 147 5.24 4.57 4.00
N MET A 148 5.36 5.69 4.71
CA MET A 148 4.42 6.06 5.79
C MET A 148 2.98 6.17 5.28
N LYS A 149 2.79 6.80 4.12
CA LYS A 149 1.47 6.93 3.49
C LYS A 149 0.90 5.57 3.09
N LEU A 150 1.75 4.73 2.53
CA LEU A 150 1.39 3.38 2.13
C LEU A 150 0.92 2.53 3.31
N GLU A 151 1.69 2.52 4.40
CA GLU A 151 1.38 1.75 5.61
C GLU A 151 0.07 2.22 6.25
N SER A 152 -0.18 3.54 6.26
CA SER A 152 -1.47 4.09 6.67
C SER A 152 -2.61 3.55 5.80
N SER A 153 -2.43 3.56 4.47
CA SER A 153 -3.45 3.06 3.55
C SER A 153 -3.71 1.55 3.71
N ILE A 154 -2.70 0.74 4.01
CA ILE A 154 -2.85 -0.70 4.24
C ILE A 154 -3.60 -0.95 5.55
N ARG A 155 -3.26 -0.21 6.62
CA ARG A 155 -3.89 -0.35 7.95
C ARG A 155 -5.38 0.01 7.95
N GLU A 156 -5.80 0.89 7.05
CA GLU A 156 -7.18 1.39 6.94
C GLU A 156 -8.12 0.53 6.06
N LEU A 157 -7.63 -0.54 5.44
CA LEU A 157 -8.39 -1.45 4.56
C LEU A 157 -8.84 -2.72 5.29
#